data_AF-I4FY31-F1
#
_entry.id   AF-I4FY31-F1
#
_cell.length_a   1.000
_cell.length_b   1.000
_cell.length_c   1.000
_cell.angle_alpha   90.00
_cell.angle_beta   90.00
_cell.angle_gamma   90.00
#
_symmetry.space_group_name_H-M   'P 1'
#
loop_
_entity.id
_entity.type
_entity.pdbx_description
1 polymer ?
#
loop_
_entity_poly.entity_id
_entity_poly.type
_entity_poly.pdbx_seq_one_letter_code
_entity_poly.pdbx_strand_id
1 'polypeptide(L)' 'MYYSFTIAMCYQTSDVSVESVAMRRMTLFHSILSFILVAVVIGLVVNIISNLI' A
#
# COMPACT_ATOMS: atom_id res chain seq x y z
N MET A 1 13.82 -2.71 -5.60
CA MET A 1 13.43 -1.50 -4.82
C MET A 1 12.34 -0.69 -5.52
N TYR A 2 12.49 -0.37 -6.81
CA TYR A 2 11.47 0.33 -7.62
C TYR A 2 10.06 -0.28 -7.54
N TYR A 3 9.93 -1.58 -7.81
CA TYR A 3 8.65 -2.30 -7.83
C TYR A 3 7.89 -2.30 -6.48
N SER A 4 8.61 -2.45 -5.37
CA SER A 4 7.98 -2.43 -4.03
C SER A 4 7.46 -1.03 -3.70
N PHE A 5 8.19 0.01 -4.10
CA PHE A 5 7.80 1.40 -3.85
C PHE A 5 6.56 1.80 -4.66
N THR A 6 6.45 1.37 -5.92
CA THR A 6 5.27 1.67 -6.75
C THR A 6 4.02 0.94 -6.28
N ILE A 7 4.16 -0.30 -5.79
CA ILE A 7 3.03 -1.03 -5.18
C ILE A 7 2.60 -0.37 -3.88
N ALA A 8 3.54 0.06 -3.04
CA ALA A 8 3.23 0.76 -1.81
C ALA A 8 2.53 2.10 -2.08
N MET A 9 3.03 2.89 -3.03
CA MET A 9 2.50 4.23 -3.27
C MET A 9 1.20 4.24 -4.08
N CYS A 10 1.07 3.37 -5.09
CA CYS A 10 0.04 3.48 -6.12
C CYS A 10 -0.69 2.16 -6.45
N TYR A 11 -0.33 1.03 -5.82
CA TYR A 11 -0.87 -0.29 -6.15
C TYR A 11 -0.73 -0.66 -7.65
N GLN A 12 0.26 -0.10 -8.34
CA GLN A 12 0.39 -0.22 -9.78
C GLN A 12 1.53 -1.16 -10.17
N THR A 13 1.26 -2.06 -11.12
CA THR A 13 2.21 -3.03 -11.69
C THR A 13 2.31 -2.88 -13.21
N SER A 14 2.38 -1.65 -13.73
CA SER A 14 2.42 -1.38 -15.18
C SER A 14 3.70 -1.85 -15.85
N ASP A 15 4.82 -1.79 -15.13
CA ASP A 15 6.16 -1.95 -15.71
C ASP A 15 6.81 -3.31 -15.42
N VAL A 16 6.15 -4.16 -14.63
CA VAL A 16 6.68 -5.47 -14.21
C VAL A 16 5.57 -6.52 -14.22
N SER A 17 5.70 -7.52 -15.10
CA SER A 17 4.73 -8.61 -15.20
C SER A 17 4.96 -9.66 -14.10
N VAL A 18 3.86 -10.09 -13.45
CA VAL A 18 3.89 -11.01 -12.31
C VAL A 18 3.68 -12.45 -12.80
N GLU A 19 4.76 -13.06 -13.26
CA GLU A 19 4.75 -14.38 -13.90
C GLU A 19 4.65 -15.55 -12.91
N SER A 20 5.21 -15.44 -11.70
CA SER A 20 5.29 -16.55 -10.74
C SER A 20 4.29 -16.44 -9.58
N VAL A 21 3.83 -17.59 -9.09
CA VAL A 21 2.88 -17.68 -7.94
C VAL A 21 3.47 -17.06 -6.67
N ALA A 22 4.77 -17.24 -6.42
CA ALA A 22 5.47 -16.63 -5.29
C ALA A 22 5.45 -15.10 -5.37
N MET A 23 5.66 -14.53 -6.56
CA MET A 23 5.62 -13.08 -6.78
C MET A 23 4.20 -12.54 -6.57
N ARG A 24 3.15 -13.24 -7.03
CA ARG A 24 1.74 -12.86 -6.76
C ARG A 24 1.39 -12.83 -5.29
N ARG A 25 1.88 -13.78 -4.48
CA ARG A 25 1.62 -13.78 -3.04
C ARG A 25 2.29 -12.58 -2.36
N MET A 26 3.55 -12.31 -2.73
CA MET A 26 4.30 -11.16 -2.19
C MET A 26 3.63 -9.83 -2.54
N THR A 27 3.14 -9.67 -3.77
CA THR A 27 2.47 -8.43 -4.19
C THR A 27 1.16 -8.22 -3.46
N LEU A 28 0.35 -9.27 -3.29
CA LEU A 28 -0.89 -9.19 -2.51
C LEU A 28 -0.62 -8.80 -1.06
N PHE A 29 0.38 -9.41 -0.42
CA PHE A 29 0.78 -9.03 0.95
C PHE A 29 1.22 -7.57 1.02
N HIS A 30 2.01 -7.10 0.05
CA HIS A 30 2.51 -5.72 0.04
C HIS A 30 1.40 -4.71 -0.21
N SER A 31 0.47 -5.00 -1.12
CA SER A 31 -0.72 -4.17 -1.37
C SER A 31 -1.65 -4.14 -0.16
N ILE A 32 -1.90 -5.26 0.52
CA ILE A 32 -2.74 -5.28 1.73
C ILE A 32 -2.12 -4.42 2.84
N LEU A 33 -0.81 -4.57 3.07
CA LEU A 33 -0.10 -3.76 4.07
C LEU A 33 -0.17 -2.26 3.75
N SER A 34 0.05 -1.87 2.50
CA SER A 34 -0.05 -0.46 2.13
C SER A 34 -1.46 0.08 2.30
N PHE A 35 -2.49 -0.71 1.99
CA PHE A 35 -3.89 -0.30 2.16
C PHE A 35 -4.22 0.00 3.62
N ILE A 36 -3.79 -0.89 4.52
CA ILE A 36 -3.97 -0.68 5.97
C ILE A 36 -3.20 0.56 6.42
N LEU A 37 -1.97 0.77 5.95
CA LEU A 37 -1.16 1.93 6.33
C LEU A 37 -1.84 3.24 5.92
N VAL A 38 -2.33 3.34 4.68
CA VAL A 38 -3.07 4.52 4.22
C VAL A 38 -4.34 4.74 5.04
N ALA A 39 -5.11 3.68 5.32
CA ALA A 39 -6.33 3.77 6.12
C ALA A 39 -6.05 4.23 7.57
N VAL A 40 -4.99 3.70 8.21
CA VAL A 40 -4.56 4.10 9.55
C VAL A 40 -4.10 5.55 9.56
N VAL A 41 -3.33 5.99 8.57
CA VAL A 41 -2.90 7.39 8.44
C VAL A 41 -4.11 8.31 8.32
N ILE A 42 -5.10 7.97 7.47
CA ILE A 42 -6.34 8.74 7.35
C ILE A 42 -7.09 8.79 8.68
N GLY A 43 -7.25 7.65 9.35
CA GLY A 43 -7.91 7.58 10.67
C GLY A 43 -7.21 8.43 11.73
N LEU A 44 -5.88 8.39 11.76
CA LEU A 44 -5.05 9.20 12.65
C LEU A 44 -5.20 10.70 12.34
N VAL A 45 -5.16 11.08 11.07
CA VAL A 45 -5.34 12.48 10.64
C VAL A 45 -6.71 12.99 11.05
N VAL A 46 -7.78 12.23 10.82
CA VAL A 46 -9.13 12.58 11.25
C VAL A 46 -9.22 12.70 12.78
N ASN A 47 -8.61 11.76 13.51
CA ASN A 47 -8.59 11.79 14.96
C ASN A 47 -7.88 13.05 15.50
N ILE A 48 -6.74 13.43 14.92
CA ILE A 48 -6.00 14.64 15.30
C ILE A 48 -6.83 15.89 14.99
N ILE A 49 -7.41 15.99 13.79
CA ILE A 49 -8.24 17.14 13.39
C ILE A 49 -9.45 17.28 14.33
N SER A 50 -10.10 16.17 14.68
CA SER A 50 -11.26 16.16 15.58
C SER A 50 -10.91 16.52 17.03
N ASN A 51 -9.66 16.36 17.46
CA ASN A 51 -9.20 16.79 18.78
C ASN A 51 -8.68 18.23 18.78
N LEU A 52 -8.31 18.77 17.61
CA LEU A 52 -7.78 20.13 17.46
C LEU A 52 -8.90 21.18 17.29
N ILE A 53 -10.00 20.78 16.66
CA ILE A 53 -11.23 21.59 16.53
C ILE A 53 -12.09 21.46 17.80
#